data_AF-A0A950EEX4-F1
#
_entry.id   AF-A0A950EEX4-F1
#
_cell.length_a   1.000
_cell.length_b   1.000
_cell.length_c   1.000
_cell.angle_alpha   90.00
_cell.angle_beta   90.00
_cell.angle_gamma   90.00
#
_symmetry.space_group_name_H-M   'P 1'
#
loop_
_entity.id
_entity.type
_entity.pdbx_description
1 polymer ?
#
loop_
_entity_poly.entity_id
_entity_poly.type
_entity_poly.pdbx_seq_one_letter_code
_entity_poly.pdbx_strand_id
1 'polypeptide(L)'
;MRGHPPLDGQEDGAGRRGSMVRRIGTIGFLGFLLAGLAAPTAPARAEAPEPDEARLKAEVFTLASPEFRGRRGEGGRKASEHLVEAFRGLKLEPLFDGAYTQPIVEGTTGEVLGRNVGAKLVGADPALRHEWIIVSAHFDHLGVRRGVLFPGADDNASGVAMMLEVARSLALSAEPPKRSVMFLGFDLEEVGLYGSRYFVEHAPVSLDRVRLFITADMIGRALGGVCRSYVFVMGSEHAPGLRPWIAAAAERRPVTVGILGSDMLLLDRSDYGPFRARKVPYLFFSTGEHPQYHTPGDTPETLDYPKLAAISRVILGVVRRAASAESVPKWNPVPDHPLSEAVTVRDVFRALLEHRDGLQIGSSQAFLLTNTLRKLEAIVARGSITPGERAGMLNAARFVMIAVF
;
A
#
# COMPACT_ATOMS: atom_id res chain seq x y z
N MET A 1 -77.35 -47.35 -12.94
CA MET A 1 -78.34 -46.26 -13.13
C MET A 1 -77.66 -45.09 -13.85
N ARG A 2 -78.42 -44.36 -14.68
CA ARG A 2 -78.21 -43.00 -15.30
C ARG A 2 -76.86 -42.27 -15.06
N GLY A 3 -76.21 -41.63 -16.06
CA GLY A 3 -76.45 -41.59 -17.52
C GLY A 3 -75.82 -40.40 -18.28
N HIS A 4 -74.96 -40.69 -19.26
CA HIS A 4 -74.77 -40.15 -20.64
C HIS A 4 -74.52 -38.64 -21.02
N PRO A 5 -73.94 -38.35 -22.24
CA PRO A 5 -73.07 -37.20 -22.60
C PRO A 5 -73.74 -36.28 -23.69
N PRO A 6 -73.09 -35.66 -24.75
CA PRO A 6 -72.03 -36.09 -25.70
C PRO A 6 -70.63 -35.45 -25.42
N LEU A 7 -69.48 -35.63 -26.13
CA LEU A 7 -69.02 -36.10 -27.47
C LEU A 7 -68.82 -35.04 -28.60
N ASP A 8 -67.59 -34.94 -29.10
CA ASP A 8 -67.09 -35.23 -30.48
C ASP A 8 -65.58 -34.83 -30.52
N GLY A 9 -64.61 -35.41 -31.25
CA GLY A 9 -64.55 -36.08 -32.56
C GLY A 9 -63.48 -35.30 -33.38
N GLN A 10 -62.49 -35.87 -34.09
CA GLN A 10 -62.31 -37.19 -34.69
C GLN A 10 -60.81 -37.43 -35.04
N GLU A 11 -60.40 -38.69 -35.24
CA GLU A 11 -59.04 -39.11 -35.68
C GLU A 11 -58.87 -39.05 -37.22
N ASP A 12 -57.63 -38.99 -37.74
CA ASP A 12 -56.99 -40.13 -38.43
C ASP A 12 -55.62 -39.80 -39.03
N GLY A 13 -54.79 -40.83 -39.27
CA GLY A 13 -53.45 -40.70 -39.85
C GLY A 13 -53.20 -41.60 -41.06
N ALA A 14 -52.40 -41.13 -42.02
CA ALA A 14 -51.76 -41.96 -43.04
C ALA A 14 -50.55 -41.23 -43.66
N GLY A 15 -49.47 -41.95 -43.97
CA GLY A 15 -48.33 -41.40 -44.70
C GLY A 15 -48.10 -42.07 -46.05
N ARG A 16 -47.57 -41.32 -47.03
CA ARG A 16 -46.63 -41.83 -48.08
C ARG A 16 -46.20 -40.73 -49.07
N ARG A 17 -44.90 -40.76 -49.38
CA ARG A 17 -44.23 -40.52 -50.69
C ARG A 17 -44.70 -39.35 -51.59
N GLY A 18 -43.75 -38.50 -51.96
CA GLY A 18 -43.90 -37.62 -53.13
C GLY A 18 -42.67 -36.76 -53.41
N SER A 19 -41.69 -37.29 -54.14
CA SER A 19 -40.61 -36.47 -54.72
C SER A 19 -41.10 -35.84 -56.03
N MET A 20 -41.08 -34.51 -56.17
CA MET A 20 -40.86 -33.92 -57.49
C MET A 20 -40.25 -32.51 -57.47
N VAL A 21 -39.06 -32.45 -58.08
CA VAL A 21 -38.43 -31.30 -58.73
C VAL A 21 -39.39 -30.17 -59.11
N ARG A 22 -39.07 -28.92 -58.73
CA ARG A 22 -39.57 -27.72 -59.40
C ARG A 22 -38.42 -26.90 -59.98
N ARG A 23 -38.60 -26.46 -61.22
CA ARG A 23 -37.57 -25.84 -62.06
C ARG A 23 -37.30 -24.39 -61.67
N ILE A 24 -36.01 -24.06 -61.74
CA ILE A 24 -35.39 -22.77 -62.10
C ILE A 24 -36.38 -21.68 -62.56
N GLY A 25 -36.37 -20.56 -61.83
CA GLY A 25 -36.84 -19.25 -62.28
C GLY A 25 -35.83 -18.19 -61.85
N THR A 26 -35.06 -17.65 -62.80
CA THR A 26 -34.00 -16.67 -62.52
C THR A 26 -34.61 -15.32 -62.16
N ILE A 27 -34.38 -14.84 -60.94
CA ILE A 27 -34.75 -13.48 -60.50
C ILE A 27 -33.46 -12.69 -60.25
N GLY A 28 -33.38 -11.49 -60.83
CA GLY A 28 -32.18 -10.67 -60.84
C GLY A 28 -31.73 -10.22 -59.45
N PHE A 29 -30.42 -10.30 -59.22
CA PHE A 29 -29.79 -9.92 -57.96
C PHE A 29 -29.59 -8.40 -57.91
N LEU A 30 -30.55 -7.66 -57.37
CA LEU A 30 -30.39 -6.23 -57.11
C LEU A 30 -29.58 -6.02 -55.82
N GLY A 31 -28.28 -5.79 -55.98
CA GLY A 31 -27.34 -5.67 -54.86
C GLY A 31 -27.59 -4.42 -54.00
N PHE A 32 -28.15 -4.61 -52.81
CA PHE A 32 -28.11 -3.59 -51.75
C PHE A 32 -26.74 -3.64 -51.05
N LEU A 33 -25.87 -2.68 -51.37
CA LEU A 33 -24.67 -2.42 -50.57
C LEU A 33 -25.09 -1.78 -49.23
N LEU A 34 -25.32 -2.64 -48.24
CA LEU A 34 -25.38 -2.21 -46.83
C LEU A 34 -23.96 -1.84 -46.38
N ALA A 35 -23.59 -0.58 -46.61
CA ALA A 35 -22.41 0.02 -45.99
C ALA A 35 -22.62 0.06 -44.47
N GLY A 36 -22.07 -0.94 -43.78
CA GLY A 36 -22.07 -1.00 -42.33
C GLY A 36 -21.28 0.17 -41.76
N LEU A 37 -21.99 1.21 -41.31
CA LEU A 37 -21.43 2.26 -40.47
C LEU A 37 -21.00 1.62 -39.14
N ALA A 38 -19.71 1.25 -39.07
CA ALA A 38 -19.10 0.88 -37.82
C ALA A 38 -19.27 2.05 -36.84
N ALA A 39 -19.99 1.80 -35.73
CA ALA A 39 -20.09 2.78 -34.66
C ALA A 39 -18.66 3.14 -34.21
N PRO A 40 -18.34 4.44 -34.03
CA PRO A 40 -17.00 4.83 -33.62
C PRO A 40 -16.71 4.16 -32.28
N THR A 41 -15.69 3.28 -32.26
CA THR A 41 -15.17 2.70 -31.04
C THR A 41 -14.79 3.85 -30.12
N ALA A 42 -15.44 3.94 -28.95
CA ALA A 42 -15.09 4.94 -27.96
C ALA A 42 -13.58 4.89 -27.73
N PRO A 43 -12.87 6.03 -27.72
CA PRO A 43 -11.43 6.03 -27.51
C PRO A 43 -11.14 5.30 -26.20
N ALA A 44 -10.17 4.38 -26.23
CA ALA A 44 -9.72 3.69 -25.03
C ALA A 44 -9.42 4.75 -23.97
N ARG A 45 -10.10 4.69 -22.81
CA ARG A 45 -9.87 5.62 -21.71
C ARG A 45 -8.38 5.57 -21.39
N ALA A 46 -7.72 6.72 -21.42
CA ALA A 46 -6.31 6.82 -21.08
C ALA A 46 -6.10 6.18 -19.70
N GLU A 47 -5.20 5.20 -19.63
CA GLU A 47 -4.98 4.44 -18.41
C GLU A 47 -4.47 5.37 -17.30
N ALA A 48 -5.12 5.33 -16.14
CA ALA A 48 -4.82 6.27 -15.06
C ALA A 48 -3.35 6.11 -14.64
N PRO A 49 -2.54 7.19 -14.67
CA PRO A 49 -1.10 7.07 -14.61
C PRO A 49 -0.65 6.33 -13.36
N GLU A 50 0.36 5.47 -13.50
CA GLU A 50 1.02 4.82 -12.37
C GLU A 50 2.16 5.72 -11.82
N PRO A 51 2.69 5.42 -10.61
CA PRO A 51 3.90 6.03 -10.08
C PRO A 51 5.06 5.86 -11.05
N ASP A 52 5.71 6.97 -11.35
CA ASP A 52 6.82 7.04 -12.30
C ASP A 52 8.17 7.08 -11.58
N GLU A 53 9.14 6.33 -12.10
CA GLU A 53 10.47 6.20 -11.48
C GLU A 53 11.23 7.54 -11.49
N ALA A 54 11.18 8.30 -12.58
CA ALA A 54 11.88 9.57 -12.69
C ALA A 54 11.23 10.64 -11.79
N ARG A 55 9.91 10.62 -11.60
CA ARG A 55 9.19 11.49 -10.67
C ARG A 55 9.50 11.15 -9.21
N LEU A 56 9.45 9.87 -8.84
CA LEU A 56 9.87 9.39 -7.51
C LEU A 56 11.31 9.84 -7.22
N LYS A 57 12.21 9.67 -8.20
CA LYS A 57 13.61 10.09 -8.08
C LYS A 57 13.77 11.60 -7.90
N ALA A 58 13.11 12.41 -8.72
CA ALA A 58 13.17 13.86 -8.61
C ALA A 58 12.73 14.33 -7.21
N GLU A 59 11.64 13.76 -6.70
CA GLU A 59 11.07 14.11 -5.39
C GLU A 59 12.03 13.76 -4.23
N VAL A 60 12.62 12.56 -4.23
CA VAL A 60 13.64 12.19 -3.22
C VAL A 60 14.87 13.09 -3.32
N PHE A 61 15.36 13.39 -4.52
CA PHE A 61 16.50 14.30 -4.71
C PHE A 61 16.21 15.71 -4.20
N THR A 62 14.98 16.22 -4.35
CA THR A 62 14.56 17.51 -3.77
C THR A 62 14.52 17.45 -2.24
N LEU A 63 13.78 16.51 -1.65
CA LEU A 63 13.56 16.42 -0.20
C LEU A 63 14.81 16.05 0.60
N ALA A 64 15.76 15.33 0.00
CA ALA A 64 17.05 15.00 0.62
C ALA A 64 18.15 16.04 0.30
N SER A 65 17.85 17.10 -0.46
CA SER A 65 18.86 18.10 -0.81
C SER A 65 19.32 18.93 0.41
N PRO A 66 20.53 19.52 0.36
CA PRO A 66 20.99 20.46 1.38
C PRO A 66 20.05 21.66 1.61
N GLU A 67 19.26 22.05 0.60
CA GLU A 67 18.29 23.15 0.72
C GLU A 67 17.20 22.85 1.76
N PHE A 68 16.78 21.58 1.86
CA PHE A 68 15.78 21.10 2.83
C PHE A 68 16.40 20.77 4.19
N ARG A 69 17.73 20.94 4.37
CA ARG A 69 18.44 20.92 5.66
C ARG A 69 18.16 19.69 6.54
N GLY A 70 17.89 18.54 5.94
CA GLY A 70 17.52 17.30 6.66
C GLY A 70 16.15 17.39 7.34
N ARG A 71 15.25 18.20 6.77
CA ARG A 71 13.81 18.32 7.08
C ARG A 71 13.43 18.57 8.54
N ARG A 72 14.35 19.14 9.33
CA ARG A 72 14.09 19.60 10.70
C ARG A 72 13.98 21.12 10.79
N GLY A 73 13.05 21.62 11.61
CA GLY A 73 12.88 23.06 11.85
C GLY A 73 12.57 23.84 10.57
N GLU A 74 13.47 24.74 10.14
CA GLU A 74 13.32 25.45 8.86
C GLU A 74 13.26 24.48 7.67
N GLY A 75 14.01 23.37 7.72
CA GLY A 75 13.95 22.31 6.71
C GLY A 75 12.58 21.65 6.65
N GLY A 76 11.97 21.37 7.81
CA GLY A 76 10.63 20.82 7.93
C GLY A 76 9.56 21.80 7.45
N ARG A 77 9.76 23.11 7.66
CA ARG A 77 8.90 24.15 7.05
C ARG A 77 8.96 24.11 5.52
N LYS A 78 10.16 24.00 4.92
CA LYS A 78 10.31 23.87 3.45
C LYS A 78 9.67 22.60 2.91
N ALA A 79 9.87 21.46 3.59
CA ALA A 79 9.21 20.20 3.25
C ALA A 79 7.68 20.35 3.29
N SER A 80 7.15 20.92 4.38
CA SER A 80 5.73 21.19 4.54
C SER A 80 5.17 22.06 3.41
N GLU A 81 5.84 23.16 3.06
CA GLU A 81 5.46 24.04 1.95
C GLU A 81 5.51 23.33 0.59
N HIS A 82 6.53 22.51 0.34
CA HIS A 82 6.65 21.71 -0.89
C HIS A 82 5.49 20.71 -1.05
N LEU A 83 5.10 20.01 0.02
CA LEU A 83 3.93 19.12 0.01
C LEU A 83 2.63 19.90 -0.29
N VAL A 84 2.47 21.10 0.28
CA VAL A 84 1.31 21.96 0.02
C VAL A 84 1.24 22.37 -1.45
N GLU A 85 2.36 22.78 -2.05
CA GLU A 85 2.40 23.13 -3.48
C GLU A 85 2.17 21.92 -4.40
N ALA A 86 2.69 20.74 -4.04
CA ALA A 86 2.40 19.51 -4.76
C ALA A 86 0.89 19.19 -4.75
N PHE A 87 0.24 19.28 -3.58
CA PHE A 87 -1.21 19.07 -3.46
C PHE A 87 -2.05 20.13 -4.20
N ARG A 88 -1.62 21.41 -4.17
CA ARG A 88 -2.24 22.50 -4.95
C ARG A 88 -2.12 22.27 -6.46
N GLY A 89 -0.95 21.84 -6.94
CA GLY A 89 -0.71 21.50 -8.34
C GLY A 89 -1.59 20.35 -8.84
N LEU A 90 -1.94 19.41 -7.96
CA LEU A 90 -2.89 18.32 -8.22
C LEU A 90 -4.36 18.73 -8.03
N LYS A 91 -4.64 19.97 -7.60
CA LYS A 91 -5.99 20.49 -7.27
C LYS A 91 -6.74 19.66 -6.22
N LEU A 92 -6.01 19.02 -5.32
CA LEU A 92 -6.59 18.31 -4.19
C LEU A 92 -7.15 19.31 -3.18
N GLU A 93 -8.23 18.96 -2.48
CA GLU A 93 -8.80 19.86 -1.49
C GLU A 93 -7.96 19.89 -0.20
N PRO A 94 -7.88 21.02 0.51
CA PRO A 94 -7.30 21.09 1.85
C PRO A 94 -8.07 20.20 2.83
N LEU A 95 -7.33 19.52 3.72
CA LEU A 95 -7.91 18.56 4.66
C LEU A 95 -8.46 19.21 5.94
N PHE A 96 -7.84 20.26 6.46
CA PHE A 96 -8.09 20.82 7.79
C PHE A 96 -8.82 22.16 7.70
N ASP A 97 -10.16 22.16 7.67
CA ASP A 97 -11.01 23.37 7.69
C ASP A 97 -10.60 24.48 6.69
N GLY A 98 -10.20 24.07 5.49
CA GLY A 98 -9.74 24.98 4.42
C GLY A 98 -8.22 25.20 4.37
N ALA A 99 -7.48 24.72 5.36
CA ALA A 99 -6.02 24.68 5.37
C ALA A 99 -5.46 23.29 4.99
N TYR A 100 -4.29 23.29 4.36
CA TYR A 100 -3.51 22.08 4.12
C TYR A 100 -2.66 21.68 5.33
N THR A 101 -2.54 22.53 6.35
CA THR A 101 -1.65 22.31 7.50
C THR A 101 -2.45 22.21 8.80
N GLN A 102 -2.06 21.26 9.65
CA GLN A 102 -2.54 21.12 11.03
C GLN A 102 -1.38 21.43 11.97
N PRO A 103 -1.38 22.57 12.68
CA PRO A 103 -0.40 22.87 13.72
C PRO A 103 -0.42 21.80 14.81
N ILE A 104 0.77 21.28 15.17
CA ILE A 104 0.95 20.36 16.28
C ILE A 104 1.27 21.21 17.51
N VAL A 105 0.37 21.21 18.49
CA VAL A 105 0.44 22.09 19.67
C VAL A 105 0.82 21.29 20.92
N GLU A 106 1.79 21.80 21.69
CA GLU A 106 2.15 21.25 23.00
C GLU A 106 1.08 21.58 24.03
N GLY A 107 0.52 20.56 24.68
CA GLY A 107 -0.71 20.69 25.47
C GLY A 107 -0.62 21.49 26.77
N THR A 108 0.60 21.83 27.23
CA THR A 108 0.82 22.59 28.48
C THR A 108 1.16 24.05 28.19
N THR A 109 2.02 24.30 27.20
CA THR A 109 2.52 25.65 26.86
C THR A 109 1.69 26.32 25.76
N GLY A 110 1.00 25.55 24.93
CA GLY A 110 0.36 26.05 23.70
C GLY A 110 1.36 26.35 22.57
N GLU A 111 2.63 25.93 22.69
CA GLU A 111 3.64 26.13 21.66
C GLU A 111 3.38 25.25 20.43
N VAL A 112 3.54 25.81 19.22
CA VAL A 112 3.44 25.05 17.97
C VAL A 112 4.80 24.38 17.69
N LEU A 113 4.87 23.08 17.94
CA LEU A 113 6.09 22.27 17.79
C LEU A 113 6.41 21.95 16.31
N GLY A 114 5.37 21.80 15.48
CA GLY A 114 5.46 21.34 14.09
C GLY A 114 4.13 21.49 13.36
N ARG A 115 3.99 20.92 12.17
CA ARG A 115 2.72 20.88 11.44
C ARG A 115 2.57 19.66 10.53
N ASN A 116 1.52 18.86 10.72
CA ASN A 116 1.14 17.88 9.71
C ASN A 116 0.66 18.59 8.44
N VAL A 117 0.82 17.96 7.28
CA VAL A 117 0.29 18.40 5.99
C VAL A 117 -0.73 17.40 5.48
N GLY A 118 -1.87 17.88 4.97
CA GLY A 118 -2.99 17.06 4.59
C GLY A 118 -3.79 17.61 3.42
N ALA A 119 -4.06 16.75 2.45
CA ALA A 119 -4.98 17.00 1.36
C ALA A 119 -5.96 15.83 1.17
N LYS A 120 -7.07 16.06 0.47
CA LYS A 120 -8.09 15.05 0.21
C LYS A 120 -8.56 15.04 -1.23
N LEU A 121 -8.87 13.83 -1.72
CA LEU A 121 -9.64 13.59 -2.93
C LEU A 121 -11.01 13.06 -2.51
N VAL A 122 -12.06 13.81 -2.81
CA VAL A 122 -13.44 13.44 -2.45
C VAL A 122 -13.94 12.31 -3.36
N GLY A 123 -14.50 11.27 -2.75
CA GLY A 123 -15.07 10.12 -3.46
C GLY A 123 -16.32 10.48 -4.25
N ALA A 124 -16.48 9.86 -5.41
CA ALA A 124 -17.59 10.14 -6.34
C ALA A 124 -18.90 9.44 -5.96
N ASP A 125 -18.88 8.44 -5.08
CA ASP A 125 -20.07 7.68 -4.67
C ASP A 125 -20.73 8.36 -3.46
N PRO A 126 -22.00 8.81 -3.55
CA PRO A 126 -22.66 9.49 -2.44
C PRO A 126 -22.77 8.66 -1.16
N ALA A 127 -22.87 7.33 -1.24
CA ALA A 127 -22.94 6.47 -0.07
C ALA A 127 -21.55 6.22 0.56
N LEU A 128 -20.49 6.15 -0.26
CA LEU A 128 -19.15 5.77 0.18
C LEU A 128 -18.18 6.95 0.40
N ARG A 129 -18.45 8.15 -0.11
CA ARG A 129 -17.55 9.33 0.03
C ARG A 129 -17.28 9.80 1.46
N HIS A 130 -18.07 9.34 2.44
CA HIS A 130 -17.85 9.62 3.86
C HIS A 130 -17.00 8.56 4.57
N GLU A 131 -16.63 7.49 3.86
CA GLU A 131 -15.61 6.52 4.27
C GLU A 131 -14.25 6.93 3.69
N TRP A 132 -13.18 6.72 4.46
CA TRP A 132 -11.86 7.26 4.16
C TRP A 132 -10.79 6.18 4.06
N ILE A 133 -9.98 6.27 3.01
CA ILE A 133 -8.67 5.62 2.94
C ILE A 133 -7.62 6.69 3.22
N ILE A 134 -6.63 6.40 4.06
CA ILE A 134 -5.50 7.30 4.31
C ILE A 134 -4.25 6.71 3.66
N VAL A 135 -3.48 7.55 2.98
CA VAL A 135 -2.13 7.26 2.47
C VAL A 135 -1.18 8.27 3.10
N SER A 136 -0.10 7.81 3.73
CA SER A 136 0.81 8.68 4.47
C SER A 136 2.28 8.27 4.38
N ALA A 137 3.11 9.22 4.80
CA ALA A 137 4.49 9.07 5.22
C ALA A 137 4.80 10.26 6.17
N HIS A 138 5.82 10.17 7.01
CA HIS A 138 6.35 11.38 7.66
C HIS A 138 7.33 12.08 6.72
N PHE A 139 7.42 13.41 6.84
CA PHE A 139 8.31 14.23 6.04
C PHE A 139 9.46 14.84 6.84
N ASP A 140 9.44 14.79 8.17
CA ASP A 140 10.58 15.23 8.97
C ASP A 140 11.77 14.27 8.87
N HIS A 141 12.91 14.69 9.43
CA HIS A 141 14.10 13.86 9.64
C HIS A 141 15.03 14.55 10.66
N LEU A 142 16.17 13.92 10.94
CA LEU A 142 17.15 14.31 11.96
C LEU A 142 17.77 15.73 11.83
N GLY A 143 17.76 16.34 10.64
CA GLY A 143 18.27 17.69 10.40
C GLY A 143 19.78 17.80 10.20
N VAL A 144 20.36 18.92 10.67
CA VAL A 144 21.83 19.12 10.73
C VAL A 144 22.29 18.93 12.17
N ARG A 145 23.11 17.90 12.43
CA ARG A 145 23.63 17.58 13.77
C ARG A 145 25.14 17.79 13.80
N ARG A 146 25.62 18.64 14.72
CA ARG A 146 27.05 18.99 14.88
C ARG A 146 27.73 19.46 13.56
N GLY A 147 26.99 20.21 12.74
CA GLY A 147 27.46 20.70 11.44
C GLY A 147 27.36 19.71 10.28
N VAL A 148 26.95 18.46 10.54
CA VAL A 148 26.78 17.42 9.50
C VAL A 148 25.30 17.29 9.13
N LEU A 149 25.01 17.30 7.82
CA LEU A 149 23.68 17.09 7.26
C LEU A 149 23.30 15.60 7.31
N PHE A 150 22.07 15.31 7.72
CA PHE A 150 21.44 14.01 7.59
C PHE A 150 20.38 14.16 6.47
N PRO A 151 20.58 13.60 5.27
CA PRO A 151 19.70 13.89 4.14
C PRO A 151 18.35 13.20 4.24
N GLY A 152 18.30 11.98 4.79
CA GLY A 152 17.06 11.22 4.96
C GLY A 152 16.40 10.89 3.62
N ALA A 153 17.13 10.25 2.72
CA ALA A 153 16.66 9.93 1.38
C ALA A 153 15.74 8.70 1.36
N ASP A 154 16.13 7.61 2.02
CA ASP A 154 15.22 6.50 2.24
C ASP A 154 14.25 6.82 3.37
N ASP A 155 14.76 7.46 4.42
CA ASP A 155 14.05 7.82 5.65
C ASP A 155 13.75 9.33 5.73
N ASN A 156 12.54 9.80 5.42
CA ASN A 156 11.47 9.11 4.73
C ASN A 156 11.02 9.87 3.47
N ALA A 157 11.99 10.50 2.77
CA ALA A 157 11.72 11.10 1.47
C ALA A 157 11.21 10.06 0.45
N SER A 158 11.59 8.77 0.59
CA SER A 158 11.06 7.67 -0.23
C SER A 158 9.55 7.45 -0.05
N GLY A 159 9.05 7.45 1.20
CA GLY A 159 7.63 7.35 1.51
C GLY A 159 6.84 8.58 1.09
N VAL A 160 7.39 9.78 1.27
CA VAL A 160 6.77 11.03 0.80
C VAL A 160 6.64 11.04 -0.72
N ALA A 161 7.69 10.64 -1.44
CA ALA A 161 7.66 10.53 -2.90
C ALA A 161 6.58 9.55 -3.38
N MET A 162 6.45 8.40 -2.72
CA MET A 162 5.37 7.44 -2.97
C MET A 162 4.00 8.07 -2.74
N MET A 163 3.78 8.75 -1.60
CA MET A 163 2.49 9.37 -1.28
C MET A 163 2.09 10.40 -2.34
N LEU A 164 3.02 11.26 -2.78
CA LEU A 164 2.76 12.27 -3.81
C LEU A 164 2.47 11.65 -5.18
N GLU A 165 3.16 10.57 -5.57
CA GLU A 165 2.88 9.87 -6.81
C GLU A 165 1.58 9.06 -6.77
N VAL A 166 1.20 8.48 -5.62
CA VAL A 166 -0.14 7.87 -5.42
C VAL A 166 -1.23 8.94 -5.50
N ALA A 167 -1.00 10.11 -4.89
CA ALA A 167 -1.91 11.25 -4.97
C ALA A 167 -2.10 11.72 -6.43
N ARG A 168 -1.00 11.88 -7.19
CA ARG A 168 -1.05 12.21 -8.62
C ARG A 168 -1.80 11.14 -9.43
N SER A 169 -1.51 9.87 -9.17
CA SER A 169 -2.10 8.72 -9.87
C SER A 169 -3.61 8.60 -9.69
N LEU A 170 -4.15 9.09 -8.57
CA LEU A 170 -5.57 9.12 -8.27
C LEU A 170 -6.24 10.42 -8.74
N ALA A 171 -5.60 11.58 -8.55
CA ALA A 171 -6.11 12.88 -8.98
C ALA A 171 -6.23 13.01 -10.51
N LEU A 172 -5.34 12.34 -11.26
CA LEU A 172 -5.36 12.30 -12.73
C LEU A 172 -6.11 11.07 -13.29
N SER A 173 -6.78 10.28 -12.44
CA SER A 173 -7.56 9.13 -12.89
C SER A 173 -8.83 9.57 -13.63
N ALA A 174 -9.10 8.98 -14.80
CA ALA A 174 -10.38 9.14 -15.49
C ALA A 174 -11.57 8.54 -14.71
N GLU A 175 -11.29 7.64 -13.77
CA GLU A 175 -12.27 7.03 -12.88
C GLU A 175 -11.94 7.44 -11.43
N PRO A 176 -12.67 8.40 -10.84
CA PRO A 176 -12.45 8.81 -9.46
C PRO A 176 -12.83 7.69 -8.48
N PRO A 177 -12.18 7.62 -7.30
CA PRO A 177 -12.50 6.61 -6.31
C PRO A 177 -13.93 6.76 -5.77
N LYS A 178 -14.54 5.66 -5.29
CA LYS A 178 -15.88 5.71 -4.67
C LYS A 178 -15.81 6.31 -3.26
N ARG A 179 -14.86 5.84 -2.46
CA ARG A 179 -14.49 6.41 -1.15
C ARG A 179 -13.61 7.64 -1.33
N SER A 180 -13.58 8.48 -0.32
CA SER A 180 -12.61 9.58 -0.29
C SER A 180 -11.24 9.08 0.17
N VAL A 181 -10.18 9.76 -0.30
CA VAL A 181 -8.79 9.44 0.05
C VAL A 181 -8.13 10.66 0.69
N MET A 182 -7.47 10.48 1.83
CA MET A 182 -6.60 11.49 2.43
C MET A 182 -5.14 11.18 2.11
N PHE A 183 -4.35 12.21 1.84
CA PHE A 183 -2.90 12.16 1.75
C PHE A 183 -2.33 12.95 2.92
N LEU A 184 -1.53 12.31 3.77
CA LEU A 184 -1.02 12.86 5.03
C LEU A 184 0.50 12.79 5.12
N GLY A 185 1.14 13.96 5.12
CA GLY A 185 2.53 14.12 5.55
C GLY A 185 2.58 14.39 7.05
N PHE A 186 3.13 13.47 7.84
CA PHE A 186 3.33 13.70 9.28
C PHE A 186 4.65 14.45 9.56
N ASP A 187 4.65 15.27 10.61
CA ASP A 187 5.84 15.96 11.14
C ASP A 187 6.16 15.37 12.53
N LEU A 188 7.39 15.56 12.99
CA LEU A 188 7.85 15.11 14.31
C LEU A 188 7.67 13.59 14.57
N GLU A 189 7.83 12.74 13.55
CA GLU A 189 7.90 11.28 13.72
C GLU A 189 9.13 10.90 14.55
N GLU A 190 10.27 11.47 14.17
CA GLU A 190 11.63 11.15 14.65
C GLU A 190 11.89 11.50 16.12
N VAL A 191 10.97 12.27 16.70
CA VAL A 191 10.98 12.63 18.13
C VAL A 191 9.91 11.89 18.93
N GLY A 192 9.23 10.91 18.32
CA GLY A 192 8.30 9.98 18.95
C GLY A 192 6.86 10.08 18.44
N LEU A 193 6.65 10.02 17.13
CA LEU A 193 5.32 9.96 16.48
C LEU A 193 4.39 11.14 16.83
N TYR A 194 4.93 12.34 17.08
CA TYR A 194 4.13 13.45 17.62
C TYR A 194 3.04 13.91 16.63
N GLY A 195 3.36 13.98 15.32
CA GLY A 195 2.38 14.34 14.29
C GLY A 195 1.22 13.36 14.16
N SER A 196 1.49 12.06 14.04
CA SER A 196 0.44 11.04 13.92
C SER A 196 -0.36 10.84 15.21
N ARG A 197 0.27 10.98 16.39
CA ARG A 197 -0.44 11.02 17.69
C ARG A 197 -1.40 12.20 17.75
N TYR A 198 -0.90 13.41 17.45
CA TYR A 198 -1.72 14.62 17.45
C TYR A 198 -2.87 14.54 16.45
N PHE A 199 -2.62 14.02 15.23
CA PHE A 199 -3.67 13.79 14.23
C PHE A 199 -4.75 12.82 14.73
N VAL A 200 -4.38 11.72 15.36
CA VAL A 200 -5.34 10.72 15.89
C VAL A 200 -6.23 11.29 17.01
N GLU A 201 -5.74 12.28 17.75
CA GLU A 201 -6.50 12.98 18.79
C GLU A 201 -7.36 14.12 18.24
N HIS A 202 -6.89 14.81 17.21
CA HIS A 202 -7.49 16.01 16.61
C HIS A 202 -7.91 15.78 15.15
N ALA A 203 -8.42 14.58 14.84
CA ALA A 203 -8.71 14.18 13.47
C ALA A 203 -9.88 15.00 12.89
N PRO A 204 -9.79 15.51 11.64
CA PRO A 204 -10.87 16.27 10.99
C PRO A 204 -12.10 15.42 10.65
N VAL A 205 -12.01 14.09 10.84
CA VAL A 205 -13.12 13.14 10.73
C VAL A 205 -13.02 12.11 11.85
N SER A 206 -14.15 11.54 12.28
CA SER A 206 -14.12 10.38 13.20
C SER A 206 -13.33 9.22 12.58
N LEU A 207 -12.42 8.65 13.36
CA LEU A 207 -11.58 7.50 12.96
C LEU A 207 -12.41 6.24 12.67
N ASP A 208 -13.64 6.12 13.18
CA ASP A 208 -14.57 5.03 12.82
C ASP A 208 -15.01 5.06 11.35
N ARG A 209 -14.76 6.18 10.65
CA ARG A 209 -14.96 6.34 9.21
C ARG A 209 -13.71 6.03 8.39
N VAL A 210 -12.53 5.89 9.02
CA VAL A 210 -11.31 5.44 8.36
C VAL A 210 -11.40 3.92 8.18
N ARG A 211 -11.41 3.48 6.93
CA ARG A 211 -11.53 2.06 6.56
C ARG A 211 -10.18 1.38 6.39
N LEU A 212 -9.15 2.14 6.05
CA LEU A 212 -7.78 1.66 5.94
C LEU A 212 -6.80 2.84 6.08
N PHE A 213 -5.80 2.68 6.94
CA PHE A 213 -4.63 3.56 7.02
C PHE A 213 -3.44 2.87 6.35
N ILE A 214 -2.80 3.51 5.37
CA ILE A 214 -1.60 2.98 4.73
C ILE A 214 -0.47 3.98 4.92
N THR A 215 0.61 3.55 5.59
CA THR A 215 1.83 4.35 5.69
C THR A 215 3.01 3.57 5.14
N ALA A 216 3.97 4.29 4.57
CA ALA A 216 5.23 3.72 4.12
C ALA A 216 6.41 4.47 4.71
N ASP A 217 7.45 3.70 5.01
CA ASP A 217 8.64 4.17 5.70
C ASP A 217 9.84 3.35 5.28
N MET A 218 10.87 4.01 4.74
CA MET A 218 12.05 3.38 4.14
C MET A 218 11.70 2.36 3.05
N ILE A 219 11.31 2.82 1.85
CA ILE A 219 10.86 1.96 0.74
C ILE A 219 11.73 1.98 -0.52
N GLY A 220 12.89 2.62 -0.48
CA GLY A 220 13.91 2.67 -1.52
C GLY A 220 15.17 1.83 -1.25
N ARG A 221 15.34 1.20 -0.09
CA ARG A 221 16.52 0.37 0.24
C ARG A 221 16.14 -1.09 0.49
N ALA A 222 16.86 -1.77 1.38
CA ALA A 222 16.67 -3.19 1.69
C ALA A 222 17.30 -3.52 3.05
N LEU A 223 16.62 -4.35 3.84
CA LEU A 223 17.08 -4.83 5.14
C LEU A 223 18.51 -5.39 5.07
N GLY A 224 19.41 -4.80 5.87
CA GLY A 224 20.84 -5.09 5.90
C GLY A 224 21.60 -4.82 4.59
N GLY A 225 20.95 -4.24 3.57
CA GLY A 225 21.44 -4.17 2.19
C GLY A 225 21.37 -5.50 1.41
N VAL A 226 20.77 -6.54 1.99
CA VAL A 226 20.79 -7.92 1.45
C VAL A 226 19.42 -8.44 1.02
N CYS A 227 18.32 -8.02 1.66
CA CYS A 227 16.96 -8.46 1.31
C CYS A 227 16.39 -7.68 0.10
N ARG A 228 17.14 -7.62 -1.01
CA ARG A 228 16.94 -6.65 -2.10
C ARG A 228 15.55 -6.69 -2.73
N SER A 229 14.99 -7.86 -2.99
CA SER A 229 13.65 -8.00 -3.58
C SER A 229 12.50 -7.70 -2.61
N TYR A 230 12.73 -7.66 -1.30
CA TYR A 230 11.65 -7.61 -0.32
C TYR A 230 11.12 -6.20 -0.04
N VAL A 231 9.80 -6.07 0.03
CA VAL A 231 9.10 -5.10 0.89
C VAL A 231 8.33 -5.87 1.95
N PHE A 232 8.44 -5.44 3.20
CA PHE A 232 7.74 -6.02 4.33
C PHE A 232 6.43 -5.27 4.58
N VAL A 233 5.38 -6.02 4.90
CA VAL A 233 4.04 -5.47 5.15
C VAL A 233 3.48 -5.98 6.48
N MET A 234 3.21 -5.06 7.40
CA MET A 234 2.59 -5.32 8.71
C MET A 234 1.16 -4.77 8.79
N GLY A 235 0.37 -5.23 9.76
CA GLY A 235 -1.02 -4.83 10.01
C GLY A 235 -2.07 -5.77 9.40
N SER A 236 -1.68 -6.59 8.43
CA SER A 236 -2.57 -7.57 7.80
C SER A 236 -3.08 -8.65 8.77
N GLU A 237 -2.38 -8.91 9.87
CA GLU A 237 -2.77 -9.79 10.99
C GLU A 237 -4.10 -9.37 11.63
N HIS A 238 -4.39 -8.08 11.68
CA HIS A 238 -5.66 -7.55 12.17
C HIS A 238 -6.71 -7.37 11.05
N ALA A 239 -6.36 -7.61 9.79
CA ALA A 239 -7.26 -7.48 8.65
C ALA A 239 -6.86 -8.44 7.49
N PRO A 240 -6.95 -9.78 7.70
CA PRO A 240 -6.38 -10.77 6.77
C PRO A 240 -6.96 -10.71 5.35
N GLY A 241 -8.17 -10.18 5.19
CA GLY A 241 -8.80 -9.92 3.88
C GLY A 241 -8.06 -8.88 3.00
N LEU A 242 -7.07 -8.16 3.54
CA LEU A 242 -6.19 -7.28 2.76
C LEU A 242 -5.11 -8.05 1.99
N ARG A 243 -4.72 -9.26 2.44
CA ARG A 243 -3.61 -10.02 1.82
C ARG A 243 -3.87 -10.39 0.35
N PRO A 244 -5.07 -10.82 -0.07
CA PRO A 244 -5.36 -11.03 -1.49
C PRO A 244 -5.23 -9.75 -2.32
N TRP A 245 -5.50 -8.56 -1.75
CA TRP A 245 -5.36 -7.29 -2.46
C TRP A 245 -3.89 -6.91 -2.63
N ILE A 246 -3.08 -7.12 -1.60
CA ILE A 246 -1.63 -6.92 -1.66
C ILE A 246 -0.99 -7.89 -2.67
N ALA A 247 -1.37 -9.17 -2.64
CA ALA A 247 -0.87 -10.19 -3.56
C ALA A 247 -1.25 -9.87 -5.02
N ALA A 248 -2.49 -9.48 -5.29
CA ALA A 248 -2.93 -9.07 -6.62
C ALA A 248 -2.23 -7.79 -7.11
N ALA A 249 -1.98 -6.82 -6.21
CA ALA A 249 -1.24 -5.60 -6.53
C ALA A 249 0.26 -5.86 -6.79
N ALA A 250 0.86 -6.86 -6.14
CA ALA A 250 2.23 -7.29 -6.36
C ALA A 250 2.42 -8.26 -7.54
N GLU A 251 1.34 -8.80 -8.10
CA GLU A 251 1.42 -9.76 -9.21
C GLU A 251 2.21 -9.19 -10.39
N ARG A 252 3.15 -10.00 -10.92
CA ARG A 252 4.04 -9.67 -12.05
C ARG A 252 4.94 -8.44 -11.85
N ARG A 253 5.10 -7.92 -10.63
CA ARG A 253 6.05 -6.84 -10.31
C ARG A 253 7.38 -7.41 -9.77
N PRO A 254 8.52 -6.72 -9.97
CA PRO A 254 9.83 -7.18 -9.50
C PRO A 254 10.04 -6.92 -8.00
N VAL A 255 9.06 -7.27 -7.17
CA VAL A 255 9.09 -7.09 -5.71
C VAL A 255 8.40 -8.26 -5.01
N THR A 256 9.04 -8.79 -3.97
CA THR A 256 8.47 -9.81 -3.09
C THR A 256 7.83 -9.13 -1.89
N VAL A 257 6.55 -9.38 -1.66
CA VAL A 257 5.87 -8.94 -0.43
C VAL A 257 6.11 -9.97 0.67
N GLY A 258 6.88 -9.58 1.69
CA GLY A 258 7.01 -10.32 2.95
C GLY A 258 5.94 -9.90 3.93
N ILE A 259 5.15 -10.83 4.47
CA ILE A 259 4.15 -10.54 5.51
C ILE A 259 4.81 -10.70 6.87
N LEU A 260 4.71 -9.70 7.75
CA LEU A 260 5.20 -9.76 9.13
C LEU A 260 4.10 -9.29 10.09
N GLY A 261 3.99 -9.87 11.29
CA GLY A 261 3.17 -9.30 12.37
C GLY A 261 3.88 -8.11 13.02
N SER A 262 3.14 -7.06 13.37
CA SER A 262 3.72 -5.90 14.08
C SER A 262 4.20 -6.25 15.49
N ASP A 263 3.71 -7.36 16.07
CA ASP A 263 4.18 -7.91 17.33
C ASP A 263 5.60 -8.51 17.23
N MET A 264 6.18 -8.61 16.03
CA MET A 264 7.61 -8.88 15.88
C MET A 264 8.47 -7.74 16.44
N LEU A 265 7.99 -6.50 16.37
CA LEU A 265 8.64 -5.32 16.94
C LEU A 265 8.26 -5.16 18.42
N LEU A 266 9.19 -4.65 19.24
CA LEU A 266 8.95 -4.43 20.67
C LEU A 266 8.17 -3.14 20.96
N LEU A 267 8.23 -2.17 20.04
CA LEU A 267 7.56 -0.88 20.08
C LEU A 267 7.03 -0.58 18.67
N ASP A 268 5.97 0.24 18.57
CA ASP A 268 5.56 0.76 17.27
C ASP A 268 6.69 1.69 16.74
N ARG A 269 7.17 1.43 15.52
CA ARG A 269 8.37 2.03 14.91
C ARG A 269 8.08 3.09 13.83
N SER A 270 6.81 3.43 13.60
CA SER A 270 6.36 4.38 12.58
C SER A 270 4.89 4.78 12.84
N ASP A 271 4.35 5.70 12.03
CA ASP A 271 3.03 6.36 12.20
C ASP A 271 1.81 5.43 12.28
N TYR A 272 1.93 4.13 12.02
CA TYR A 272 0.83 3.19 12.20
C TYR A 272 0.44 2.96 13.67
N GLY A 273 1.36 3.19 14.62
CA GLY A 273 1.14 2.92 16.06
C GLY A 273 -0.10 3.61 16.64
N PRO A 274 -0.25 4.95 16.48
CA PRO A 274 -1.45 5.67 16.91
C PRO A 274 -2.77 5.15 16.31
N PHE A 275 -2.77 4.76 15.03
CA PHE A 275 -3.95 4.20 14.35
C PHE A 275 -4.27 2.77 14.83
N ARG A 276 -3.24 1.95 15.03
CA ARG A 276 -3.30 0.61 15.62
C ARG A 276 -3.89 0.65 17.04
N ALA A 277 -3.48 1.61 17.87
CA ALA A 277 -4.03 1.83 19.21
C ALA A 277 -5.54 2.17 19.18
N ARG A 278 -6.01 2.86 18.12
CA ARG A 278 -7.43 3.13 17.88
C ARG A 278 -8.16 2.02 17.10
N LYS A 279 -7.53 0.87 16.85
CA LYS A 279 -8.09 -0.29 16.13
C LYS A 279 -8.55 0.04 14.69
N VAL A 280 -7.90 1.02 14.06
CA VAL A 280 -8.08 1.30 12.63
C VAL A 280 -7.30 0.24 11.84
N PRO A 281 -7.89 -0.45 10.85
CA PRO A 281 -7.14 -1.35 9.97
C PRO A 281 -5.99 -0.60 9.30
N TYR A 282 -4.78 -1.15 9.36
CA TYR A 282 -3.61 -0.51 8.77
C TYR A 282 -2.81 -1.47 7.89
N LEU A 283 -2.02 -0.89 6.99
CA LEU A 283 -0.89 -1.53 6.34
C LEU A 283 0.34 -0.64 6.46
N PHE A 284 1.41 -1.20 7.00
CA PHE A 284 2.71 -0.54 7.10
C PHE A 284 3.67 -1.18 6.10
N PHE A 285 4.20 -0.40 5.16
CA PHE A 285 5.16 -0.84 4.15
C PHE A 285 6.56 -0.34 4.50
N SER A 286 7.53 -1.25 4.63
CA SER A 286 8.94 -0.88 4.83
C SER A 286 9.89 -1.90 4.20
N THR A 287 11.08 -1.47 3.81
CA THR A 287 12.17 -2.37 3.36
C THR A 287 13.13 -2.74 4.49
N GLY A 288 12.96 -2.16 5.68
CA GLY A 288 13.77 -2.40 6.88
C GLY A 288 15.12 -1.67 6.89
N GLU A 289 15.75 -1.58 8.06
CA GLU A 289 16.94 -0.75 8.23
C GLU A 289 18.12 -1.24 7.37
N HIS A 290 18.92 -0.28 6.89
CA HIS A 290 20.11 -0.51 6.09
C HIS A 290 21.32 0.19 6.74
N PRO A 291 22.57 -0.14 6.37
CA PRO A 291 23.78 0.38 7.03
C PRO A 291 24.04 1.91 6.93
N GLN A 292 23.10 2.68 6.39
CA GLN A 292 23.15 4.14 6.31
C GLN A 292 21.94 4.82 6.98
N TYR A 293 20.97 4.05 7.48
CA TYR A 293 19.83 4.55 8.25
C TYR A 293 20.30 5.44 9.40
N HIS A 294 19.66 6.59 9.60
CA HIS A 294 20.06 7.60 10.59
C HIS A 294 21.54 8.05 10.48
N THR A 295 22.14 8.00 9.27
CA THR A 295 23.49 8.50 9.00
C THR A 295 23.51 9.57 7.89
N PRO A 296 24.58 10.37 7.79
CA PRO A 296 24.81 11.25 6.64
C PRO A 296 24.91 10.53 5.29
N GLY A 297 25.06 9.20 5.29
CA GLY A 297 25.15 8.36 4.10
C GLY A 297 23.80 7.91 3.53
N ASP A 298 22.68 8.26 4.15
CA ASP A 298 21.35 8.05 3.53
C ASP A 298 21.09 9.14 2.49
N THR A 299 21.76 9.02 1.34
CA THR A 299 21.73 9.99 0.23
C THR A 299 20.87 9.49 -0.93
N PRO A 300 20.29 10.38 -1.75
CA PRO A 300 19.37 9.99 -2.84
C PRO A 300 20.03 9.12 -3.91
N GLU A 301 21.36 9.12 -4.04
CA GLU A 301 22.11 8.24 -4.92
C GLU A 301 22.09 6.76 -4.48
N THR A 302 21.76 6.48 -3.21
CA THR A 302 21.82 5.11 -2.66
C THR A 302 20.56 4.28 -2.88
N LEU A 303 19.45 4.89 -3.31
CA LEU A 303 18.15 4.21 -3.43
C LEU A 303 18.03 3.36 -4.71
N ASP A 304 17.28 2.28 -4.60
CA ASP A 304 16.80 1.43 -5.70
C ASP A 304 15.46 2.00 -6.21
N TYR A 305 15.54 2.93 -7.16
CA TYR A 305 14.37 3.59 -7.74
C TYR A 305 13.42 2.64 -8.50
N PRO A 306 13.89 1.64 -9.28
CA PRO A 306 13.01 0.61 -9.85
C PRO A 306 12.21 -0.14 -8.79
N LYS A 307 12.82 -0.48 -7.65
CA LYS A 307 12.13 -1.08 -6.50
C LYS A 307 11.14 -0.12 -5.85
N LEU A 308 11.53 1.13 -5.60
CA LEU A 308 10.65 2.16 -5.04
C LEU A 308 9.40 2.36 -5.92
N ALA A 309 9.57 2.39 -7.24
CA ALA A 309 8.47 2.46 -8.19
C ALA A 309 7.57 1.20 -8.17
N ALA A 310 8.16 0.00 -8.07
CA ALA A 310 7.40 -1.24 -7.91
C ALA A 310 6.55 -1.24 -6.62
N ILE A 311 7.13 -0.84 -5.48
CA ILE A 311 6.43 -0.75 -4.18
C ILE A 311 5.31 0.30 -4.25
N SER A 312 5.59 1.47 -4.83
CA SER A 312 4.60 2.54 -5.00
C SER A 312 3.40 2.09 -5.84
N ARG A 313 3.63 1.27 -6.88
CA ARG A 313 2.57 0.65 -7.68
C ARG A 313 1.77 -0.41 -6.90
N VAL A 314 2.40 -1.18 -6.02
CA VAL A 314 1.70 -2.09 -5.10
C VAL A 314 0.78 -1.30 -4.17
N ILE A 315 1.29 -0.24 -3.53
CA ILE A 315 0.51 0.62 -2.64
C ILE A 315 -0.66 1.26 -3.40
N LEU A 316 -0.43 1.83 -4.59
CA LEU A 316 -1.52 2.36 -5.43
C LEU A 316 -2.58 1.30 -5.75
N GLY A 317 -2.17 0.06 -6.09
CA GLY A 317 -3.10 -1.03 -6.36
C GLY A 317 -4.00 -1.35 -5.15
N VAL A 318 -3.41 -1.40 -3.96
CA VAL A 318 -4.15 -1.58 -2.69
C VAL A 318 -5.08 -0.40 -2.42
N VAL A 319 -4.64 0.85 -2.61
CA VAL A 319 -5.47 2.06 -2.42
C VAL A 319 -6.63 2.08 -3.40
N ARG A 320 -6.39 1.86 -4.70
CA ARG A 320 -7.43 1.75 -5.75
C ARG A 320 -8.45 0.68 -5.38
N ARG A 321 -8.00 -0.49 -4.88
CA ARG A 321 -8.90 -1.57 -4.45
C ARG A 321 -9.72 -1.18 -3.21
N ALA A 322 -9.10 -0.63 -2.17
CA ALA A 322 -9.76 -0.23 -0.94
C ALA A 322 -10.77 0.91 -1.17
N ALA A 323 -10.46 1.85 -2.06
CA ALA A 323 -11.31 2.98 -2.38
C ALA A 323 -12.48 2.66 -3.34
N SER A 324 -12.50 1.46 -3.95
CA SER A 324 -13.53 1.03 -4.93
C SER A 324 -14.34 -0.20 -4.52
N ALA A 325 -13.83 -1.04 -3.60
CA ALA A 325 -14.52 -2.23 -3.11
C ALA A 325 -15.87 -1.91 -2.48
N GLU A 326 -16.83 -2.85 -2.52
CA GLU A 326 -18.11 -2.68 -1.81
C GLU A 326 -17.88 -2.61 -0.30
N SER A 327 -17.10 -3.55 0.24
CA SER A 327 -16.65 -3.58 1.64
C SER A 327 -15.13 -3.58 1.76
N VAL A 328 -14.61 -2.90 2.79
CA VAL A 328 -13.20 -3.00 3.21
C VAL A 328 -13.08 -3.96 4.40
N PRO A 329 -12.05 -4.82 4.47
CA PRO A 329 -11.77 -5.66 5.64
C PRO A 329 -11.73 -4.83 6.93
N LYS A 330 -12.47 -5.29 7.95
CA LYS A 330 -12.55 -4.64 9.26
C LYS A 330 -11.47 -5.18 10.20
N TRP A 331 -11.20 -4.40 11.25
CA TRP A 331 -10.30 -4.79 12.33
C TRP A 331 -10.79 -6.05 13.05
N ASN A 332 -9.91 -7.04 13.17
CA ASN A 332 -10.09 -8.23 13.98
C ASN A 332 -9.33 -8.07 15.31
N PRO A 333 -10.00 -8.13 16.48
CA PRO A 333 -9.32 -8.03 17.78
C PRO A 333 -8.39 -9.21 18.08
N VAL A 334 -8.55 -10.35 17.39
CA VAL A 334 -7.66 -11.51 17.50
C VAL A 334 -6.79 -11.57 16.24
N PRO A 335 -5.51 -11.18 16.29
CA PRO A 335 -4.65 -11.22 15.10
C PRO A 335 -4.46 -12.66 14.62
N ASP A 336 -4.46 -12.87 13.30
CA ASP A 336 -4.09 -14.16 12.72
C ASP A 336 -2.60 -14.22 12.35
N HIS A 337 -2.08 -15.44 12.22
CA HIS A 337 -0.66 -15.70 12.08
C HIS A 337 -0.43 -16.64 10.89
N PRO A 338 -0.34 -16.11 9.66
CA PRO A 338 -0.28 -16.93 8.45
C PRO A 338 1.09 -17.60 8.30
N LEU A 339 1.14 -18.76 7.64
CA LEU A 339 2.39 -19.43 7.30
C LEU A 339 3.35 -18.53 6.48
N SER A 340 2.81 -17.58 5.71
CA SER A 340 3.59 -16.59 4.96
C SER A 340 4.52 -15.73 5.84
N GLU A 341 4.19 -15.54 7.12
CA GLU A 341 5.09 -14.90 8.09
C GLU A 341 6.33 -15.77 8.33
N ALA A 342 6.15 -17.07 8.60
CA ALA A 342 7.25 -18.01 8.77
C ALA A 342 8.11 -18.15 7.51
N VAL A 343 7.47 -18.11 6.32
CA VAL A 343 8.18 -18.05 5.02
C VAL A 343 9.05 -16.80 4.92
N THR A 344 8.50 -15.62 5.27
CA THR A 344 9.24 -14.35 5.24
C THR A 344 10.42 -14.37 6.19
N VAL A 345 10.24 -14.78 7.45
CA VAL A 345 11.35 -14.85 8.43
C VAL A 345 12.41 -15.87 8.00
N ARG A 346 12.01 -17.03 7.45
CA ARG A 346 12.95 -18.04 6.92
C ARG A 346 13.86 -17.44 5.85
N ASP A 347 13.28 -16.71 4.90
CA ASP A 347 14.01 -16.19 3.75
C ASP A 347 14.89 -14.99 4.11
N VAL A 348 14.46 -14.15 5.05
CA VAL A 348 15.32 -13.14 5.69
C VAL A 348 16.48 -13.82 6.43
N PHE A 349 16.22 -14.84 7.25
CA PHE A 349 17.26 -15.53 8.02
C PHE A 349 18.29 -16.22 7.13
N ARG A 350 17.86 -16.76 5.98
CA ARG A 350 18.76 -17.29 4.95
C ARG A 350 19.65 -16.18 4.37
N ALA A 351 19.05 -15.07 3.91
CA ALA A 351 19.80 -13.94 3.35
C ALA A 351 20.81 -13.34 4.33
N LEU A 352 20.45 -13.20 5.61
CA LEU A 352 21.35 -12.73 6.68
C LEU A 352 22.53 -13.69 6.90
N LEU A 353 22.29 -15.02 6.92
CA LEU A 353 23.35 -16.02 7.09
C LEU A 353 24.29 -16.11 5.89
N GLU A 354 23.76 -15.99 4.66
CA GLU A 354 24.56 -15.95 3.42
C GLU A 354 25.53 -14.76 3.37
N HIS A 355 25.18 -13.65 4.03
CA HIS A 355 25.96 -12.40 4.05
C HIS A 355 26.58 -12.09 5.42
N ARG A 356 26.62 -13.07 6.33
CA ARG A 356 26.93 -12.87 7.77
C ARG A 356 28.21 -12.08 8.04
N ASP A 357 29.25 -12.30 7.21
CA ASP A 357 30.58 -11.74 7.42
C ASP A 357 30.60 -10.24 7.08
N GLY A 358 29.85 -9.83 6.05
CA GLY A 358 29.65 -8.41 5.69
C GLY A 358 28.67 -7.69 6.60
N LEU A 359 27.76 -8.43 7.26
CA LEU A 359 26.80 -7.93 8.25
C LEU A 359 27.34 -7.96 9.70
N GLN A 360 28.60 -8.38 9.90
CA GLN A 360 29.24 -8.52 11.22
C GLN A 360 28.46 -9.39 12.23
N ILE A 361 27.68 -10.37 11.73
CA ILE A 361 26.86 -11.26 12.56
C ILE A 361 27.76 -12.21 13.35
N GLY A 362 27.79 -12.03 14.67
CA GLY A 362 28.66 -12.79 15.57
C GLY A 362 28.24 -14.26 15.75
N SER A 363 29.16 -15.10 16.20
CA SER A 363 28.96 -16.56 16.32
C SER A 363 27.69 -16.97 17.07
N SER A 364 27.33 -16.27 18.14
CA SER A 364 26.11 -16.54 18.92
C SER A 364 24.83 -16.21 18.14
N GLN A 365 24.81 -15.11 17.39
CA GLN A 365 23.71 -14.74 16.51
C GLN A 365 23.61 -15.73 15.34
N ALA A 366 24.73 -16.09 14.71
CA ALA A 366 24.79 -17.07 13.63
C ALA A 366 24.30 -18.47 14.08
N PHE A 367 24.63 -18.91 15.29
CA PHE A 367 24.13 -20.16 15.88
C PHE A 367 22.61 -20.12 16.11
N LEU A 368 22.08 -19.02 16.65
CA LEU A 368 20.64 -18.84 16.85
C LEU A 368 19.87 -18.81 15.52
N LEU A 369 20.38 -18.04 14.54
CA LEU A 369 19.87 -17.97 13.17
C LEU A 369 19.83 -19.35 12.53
N THR A 370 20.95 -20.09 12.54
CA THR A 370 21.07 -21.41 11.89
C THR A 370 20.09 -22.42 12.49
N ASN A 371 19.97 -22.47 13.81
CA ASN A 371 19.05 -23.39 14.49
C ASN A 371 17.57 -23.01 14.28
N THR A 372 17.28 -21.71 14.15
CA THR A 372 15.91 -21.24 13.88
C THR A 372 15.53 -21.46 12.41
N LEU A 373 16.44 -21.18 11.48
CA LEU A 373 16.26 -21.42 10.04
C LEU A 373 15.91 -22.89 9.78
N ARG A 374 16.64 -23.85 10.37
CA ARG A 374 16.33 -25.29 10.27
C ARG A 374 14.91 -25.64 10.74
N LYS A 375 14.44 -25.00 11.83
CA LYS A 375 13.06 -25.18 12.32
C LYS A 375 12.05 -24.57 11.35
N LEU A 376 12.32 -23.37 10.83
CA LEU A 376 11.46 -22.69 9.87
C LEU A 376 11.36 -23.45 8.53
N GLU A 377 12.43 -24.08 8.07
CA GLU A 377 12.41 -24.94 6.89
C GLU A 377 11.50 -26.16 7.09
N ALA A 378 11.56 -26.81 8.26
CA ALA A 378 10.65 -27.90 8.61
C ALA A 378 9.18 -27.43 8.76
N ILE A 379 8.95 -26.26 9.37
CA ILE A 379 7.62 -25.64 9.51
C ILE A 379 7.00 -25.34 8.14
N VAL A 380 7.76 -24.73 7.23
CA VAL A 380 7.26 -24.40 5.88
C VAL A 380 7.05 -25.67 5.05
N ALA A 381 7.95 -26.65 5.12
CA ALA A 381 7.77 -27.94 4.43
C ALA A 381 6.53 -28.71 4.91
N ARG A 382 6.15 -28.55 6.20
CA ARG A 382 4.94 -29.13 6.80
C ARG A 382 3.65 -28.37 6.42
N GLY A 383 3.75 -27.13 5.92
CA GLY A 383 2.60 -26.32 5.52
C GLY A 383 1.77 -25.73 6.67
N SER A 384 2.27 -25.74 7.91
CA SER A 384 1.55 -25.23 9.09
C SER A 384 2.52 -24.78 10.18
N ILE A 385 2.14 -23.80 11.00
CA ILE A 385 2.91 -23.33 12.17
C ILE A 385 2.04 -23.35 13.43
N THR A 386 2.59 -23.84 14.55
CA THR A 386 1.92 -23.82 15.86
C THR A 386 2.23 -22.53 16.63
N PRO A 387 1.39 -22.13 17.61
CA PRO A 387 1.66 -20.95 18.44
C PRO A 387 3.01 -21.01 19.18
N GLY A 388 3.42 -22.19 19.65
CA GLY A 388 4.71 -22.38 20.33
C GLY A 388 5.91 -22.23 19.39
N GLU A 389 5.81 -22.72 18.15
CA GLU A 389 6.83 -22.50 17.12
C GLU A 389 6.91 -21.03 16.70
N ARG A 390 5.76 -20.34 16.56
CA ARG A 390 5.72 -18.90 16.29
C ARG A 390 6.38 -18.10 17.42
N ALA A 391 6.10 -18.41 18.68
CA ALA A 391 6.75 -17.76 19.81
C ALA A 391 8.28 -17.97 19.78
N GLY A 392 8.75 -19.17 19.44
CA GLY A 392 10.17 -19.45 19.24
C GLY A 392 10.79 -18.65 18.09
N MET A 393 10.08 -18.54 16.96
CA MET A 393 10.46 -17.71 15.81
C MET A 393 10.55 -16.23 16.19
N LEU A 394 9.55 -15.67 16.88
CA LEU A 394 9.55 -14.26 17.29
C LEU A 394 10.69 -13.94 18.26
N ASN A 395 11.01 -14.83 19.20
CA ASN A 395 12.12 -14.63 20.13
C ASN A 395 13.47 -14.61 19.39
N ALA A 396 13.67 -15.49 18.41
CA ALA A 396 14.86 -15.48 17.58
C ALA A 396 14.90 -14.25 16.65
N ALA A 397 13.77 -13.87 16.05
CA ALA A 397 13.64 -12.68 15.23
C ALA A 397 14.02 -11.44 16.04
N ARG A 398 13.40 -11.20 17.19
CA ARG A 398 13.73 -10.06 18.07
C ARG A 398 15.22 -10.05 18.46
N PHE A 399 15.81 -11.18 18.84
CA PHE A 399 17.21 -11.23 19.25
C PHE A 399 18.20 -10.85 18.12
N VAL A 400 17.89 -11.23 16.88
CA VAL A 400 18.76 -10.92 15.72
C VAL A 400 18.44 -9.54 15.16
N MET A 401 17.15 -9.20 15.07
CA MET A 401 16.63 -8.00 14.41
C MET A 401 16.71 -6.76 15.31
N ILE A 402 17.16 -6.85 16.57
CA ILE A 402 17.57 -5.68 17.39
C ILE A 402 18.99 -5.18 17.01
N ALA A 403 19.66 -5.87 16.08
CA ALA A 403 20.97 -5.48 15.55
C ALA A 403 20.95 -5.23 14.02
N VAL A 404 19.75 -5.19 13.42
CA VAL A 404 19.51 -5.09 11.96
C VAL A 404 18.21 -4.31 11.66
N PHE A 405 17.34 -4.18 12.66
CA PHE A 405 16.57 -2.98 13.03
C PHE A 405 17.03 -2.56 14.45
#